data_AF-A0A0D9ZSJ7-F1
#
_entry.id   AF-A0A0D9ZSJ7-F1
#
_cell.length_a   1.000
_cell.length_b   1.000
_cell.length_c   1.000
_cell.angle_alpha   90.00
_cell.angle_beta   90.00
_cell.angle_gamma   90.00
#
_symmetry.space_group_name_H-M   'P 1'
#
loop_
_entity.id
_entity.type
_entity.pdbx_description
1 polymer ?
#
loop_
_entity_poly.entity_id
_entity_poly.type
_entity_poly.pdbx_seq_one_letter_code
_entity_poly.pdbx_strand_id
1 'polypeptide(L)'
;MEMGFDEKFALLRSIAEECICEDELRVLLKKPNPICYVWFEPTSMMGIEQGIMKIIYVNKMVRAGCTVKILIADWFLQRNPRFTCNLNKIQAIIRYNIMMWKAVGMHLDKVEIIWFSDELNHHAVDYWPLAMDVSRKYTMKRMASYCKYVEPYGPGILPAAQIIYPCMLVSAVLCHKADMAIQHGSARHSVLPNLLENPEFQNRRNAGRTIFMLDDEDDIEEKISCAFCPSRVVACNPCLEYIKSVVLPWFGKFEVVQKEGNGSNKTYSSMKELIADYESGDLDSFDVKLALGKAINDILELVGEFFRSNEEAQAQIVPHRLQDEIGADIQKIQLQNEEMSGHTPAADQI
;
A
#
# COMPACT_ATOMS: atom_id res chain seq x y z
N MET A 1 -9.31 9.42 -29.69
CA MET A 1 -10.74 9.05 -29.68
C MET A 1 -11.19 9.10 -28.23
N GLU A 2 -12.28 9.79 -27.94
CA GLU A 2 -12.78 9.91 -26.57
C GLU A 2 -13.42 8.58 -26.15
N MET A 3 -13.08 8.08 -24.95
CA MET A 3 -13.53 6.77 -24.46
C MET A 3 -15.05 6.76 -24.23
N GLY A 4 -15.73 5.69 -24.66
CA GLY A 4 -17.18 5.54 -24.50
C GLY A 4 -17.60 5.37 -23.03
N PHE A 5 -18.89 5.58 -22.73
CA PHE A 5 -19.43 5.42 -21.38
C PHE A 5 -19.18 4.02 -20.79
N ASP A 6 -19.51 2.97 -21.55
CA ASP A 6 -19.35 1.59 -21.10
C ASP A 6 -17.88 1.20 -20.92
N GLU A 7 -17.00 1.72 -21.78
CA GLU A 7 -15.55 1.54 -21.66
C GLU A 7 -15.00 2.22 -20.39
N LYS A 8 -15.44 3.45 -20.09
CA LYS A 8 -15.07 4.16 -18.85
C LYS A 8 -15.56 3.39 -17.62
N PHE A 9 -16.80 2.89 -17.65
CA PHE A 9 -17.36 2.10 -16.55
C PHE A 9 -16.56 0.82 -16.32
N ALA A 10 -16.29 0.04 -17.37
CA ALA A 10 -15.48 -1.17 -17.28
C ALA A 10 -14.07 -0.89 -16.77
N LEU A 11 -13.45 0.21 -17.24
CA LEU A 11 -12.11 0.62 -16.82
C LEU A 11 -12.07 0.95 -15.32
N LEU A 12 -13.00 1.77 -14.83
CA LEU A 12 -13.06 2.12 -13.40
C LEU A 12 -13.46 0.93 -12.53
N ARG A 13 -14.41 0.10 -12.98
CA ARG A 13 -14.84 -1.09 -12.23
C ARG A 13 -13.71 -2.10 -12.07
N SER A 14 -12.75 -2.13 -13.01
CA SER A 14 -11.57 -2.99 -12.94
C SER A 14 -10.52 -2.55 -11.92
N ILE A 15 -10.70 -1.40 -11.26
CA ILE A 15 -9.74 -0.88 -10.27
C ILE A 15 -9.83 -1.64 -8.95
N ALA A 16 -11.05 -1.99 -8.53
CA ALA A 16 -11.30 -2.60 -7.24
C ALA A 16 -12.13 -3.88 -7.41
N GLU A 17 -11.84 -4.88 -6.58
CA GLU A 17 -12.60 -6.12 -6.53
C GLU A 17 -14.05 -5.84 -6.10
N GLU A 18 -14.22 -5.03 -5.06
CA GLU A 18 -15.51 -4.59 -4.54
C GLU A 18 -15.80 -3.14 -4.93
N CYS A 19 -17.02 -2.87 -5.39
CA CYS A 19 -17.55 -1.54 -5.62
C CYS A 19 -18.85 -1.41 -4.82
N ILE A 20 -18.83 -0.55 -3.80
CA ILE A 20 -20.03 -0.24 -3.01
C ILE A 20 -20.93 0.66 -3.87
N CYS A 21 -22.11 0.16 -4.22
CA CYS A 21 -23.10 0.82 -5.09
C CYS A 21 -22.63 1.06 -6.55
N GLU A 22 -22.56 0.00 -7.37
CA GLU A 22 -22.23 0.12 -8.80
C GLU A 22 -23.17 1.05 -9.59
N ASP A 23 -24.44 1.16 -9.19
CA ASP A 23 -25.40 2.06 -9.83
C ASP A 23 -25.07 3.54 -9.58
N GLU A 24 -24.52 3.86 -8.41
CA GLU A 24 -24.04 5.22 -8.11
C GLU A 24 -22.82 5.56 -8.97
N LEU A 25 -21.92 4.59 -9.23
CA LEU A 25 -20.81 4.77 -10.17
C LEU A 25 -21.32 5.06 -11.59
N ARG A 26 -22.37 4.38 -12.06
CA ARG A 26 -22.99 4.66 -13.38
C ARG A 26 -23.58 6.06 -13.43
N VAL A 27 -24.24 6.51 -12.36
CA VAL A 27 -24.78 7.87 -12.27
C VAL A 27 -23.64 8.90 -12.26
N LEU A 28 -22.57 8.63 -11.51
CA LEU A 28 -21.42 9.50 -11.41
C LEU A 28 -20.73 9.72 -12.75
N LEU A 29 -20.59 8.67 -13.56
CA LEU A 29 -19.98 8.74 -14.88
C LEU A 29 -20.72 9.64 -15.88
N LYS A 30 -21.95 10.07 -15.57
CA LYS A 30 -22.68 11.08 -16.36
C LYS A 30 -22.21 12.51 -16.06
N LYS A 31 -21.55 12.74 -14.92
CA LYS A 31 -20.99 14.03 -14.54
C LYS A 31 -19.76 14.34 -15.42
N PRO A 32 -19.60 15.58 -15.92
CA PRO A 32 -18.35 15.97 -16.56
C PRO A 32 -17.22 15.98 -15.52
N ASN A 33 -16.10 15.31 -15.82
CA ASN A 33 -14.89 15.24 -15.00
C ASN A 33 -15.15 14.90 -13.52
N PRO A 34 -15.61 13.67 -13.20
CA PRO A 34 -15.89 13.26 -11.82
C PRO A 34 -14.62 13.34 -10.96
N ILE A 35 -14.76 13.82 -9.73
CA ILE A 35 -13.63 14.02 -8.81
C ILE A 35 -13.39 12.76 -8.00
N CYS A 36 -12.20 12.18 -8.17
CA CYS A 36 -11.80 10.94 -7.50
C CYS A 36 -10.72 11.25 -6.46
N TYR A 37 -11.01 10.95 -5.20
CA TYR A 37 -10.03 11.03 -4.13
C TYR A 37 -9.32 9.69 -3.94
N VAL A 38 -8.00 9.72 -3.88
CA VAL A 38 -7.15 8.56 -3.61
C VAL A 38 -6.44 8.78 -2.29
N TRP A 39 -6.72 7.93 -1.30
CA TRP A 39 -6.05 7.98 -0.01
C TRP A 39 -4.62 7.47 -0.10
N PHE A 40 -3.70 8.18 0.55
CA PHE A 40 -2.32 7.77 0.69
C PHE A 40 -1.76 8.06 2.08
N GLU A 41 -1.35 7.01 2.78
CA GLU A 41 -0.53 7.13 3.99
C GLU A 41 0.94 7.01 3.64
N PRO A 42 1.74 8.08 3.82
CA PRO A 42 3.16 8.02 3.55
C PRO A 42 3.86 7.04 4.48
N THR A 43 4.98 6.49 4.01
CA THR A 43 5.80 5.52 4.76
C THR A 43 7.28 5.72 4.44
N SER A 44 8.16 5.36 5.37
CA SER A 44 9.62 5.33 5.12
C SER A 44 10.00 4.22 4.13
N MET A 45 9.26 3.11 4.15
CA MET A 45 9.46 1.96 3.27
C MET A 45 8.18 1.75 2.44
N MET A 46 8.15 2.31 1.23
CA MET A 46 7.01 2.16 0.34
C MET A 46 6.99 0.75 -0.25
N GLY A 47 5.92 -0.01 0.03
CA GLY A 47 5.65 -1.29 -0.62
C GLY A 47 5.16 -1.11 -2.06
N ILE A 48 5.33 -2.12 -2.91
CA ILE A 48 4.86 -2.05 -4.30
C ILE A 48 3.34 -1.84 -4.44
N GLU A 49 2.55 -2.19 -3.42
CA GLU A 49 1.12 -1.91 -3.34
C GLU A 49 0.82 -0.39 -3.29
N GLN A 50 1.66 0.37 -2.59
CA GLN A 50 1.54 1.82 -2.44
C GLN A 50 2.21 2.56 -3.61
N GLY A 51 3.20 1.94 -4.24
CA GLY A 51 3.89 2.47 -5.42
C GLY A 51 3.24 2.04 -6.73
N ILE A 52 3.54 0.81 -7.17
CA ILE A 52 3.16 0.27 -8.49
C ILE A 52 1.64 0.16 -8.65
N MET A 53 0.93 -0.51 -7.72
CA MET A 53 -0.53 -0.70 -7.85
C MET A 53 -1.28 0.63 -7.83
N LYS A 54 -0.84 1.56 -6.97
CA LYS A 54 -1.38 2.93 -6.88
C LYS A 54 -1.38 3.61 -8.24
N ILE A 55 -0.28 3.54 -8.97
CA ILE A 55 -0.14 4.15 -10.31
C ILE A 55 -1.05 3.47 -11.30
N ILE A 56 -1.14 2.14 -11.28
CA ILE A 56 -2.00 1.39 -12.21
C ILE A 56 -3.43 1.94 -12.17
N TYR A 57 -4.03 2.09 -10.98
CA TYR A 57 -5.40 2.60 -10.92
C TYR A 57 -5.52 4.11 -11.02
N VAL A 58 -4.56 4.90 -10.53
CA VAL A 58 -4.56 6.36 -10.72
C VAL A 58 -4.53 6.68 -12.21
N ASN A 59 -3.67 6.02 -12.98
CA ASN A 59 -3.58 6.21 -14.42
C ASN A 59 -4.86 5.74 -15.13
N LYS A 60 -5.51 4.67 -14.66
CA LYS A 60 -6.84 4.26 -15.17
C LYS A 60 -7.90 5.36 -14.95
N MET A 61 -7.95 5.98 -13.77
CA MET A 61 -8.88 7.09 -13.49
C MET A 61 -8.61 8.29 -14.39
N VAL A 62 -7.35 8.71 -14.50
CA VAL A 62 -6.97 9.83 -15.37
C VAL A 62 -7.36 9.54 -16.82
N ARG A 63 -7.14 8.32 -17.31
CA ARG A 63 -7.56 7.87 -18.65
C ARG A 63 -9.08 7.85 -18.83
N ALA A 64 -9.84 7.55 -17.78
CA ALA A 64 -11.31 7.59 -17.80
C ALA A 64 -11.87 9.03 -17.83
N GLY A 65 -11.01 10.05 -17.69
CA GLY A 65 -11.41 11.47 -17.66
C GLY A 65 -11.78 11.96 -16.26
N CYS A 66 -11.36 11.27 -15.20
CA CYS A 66 -11.56 11.72 -13.84
C CYS A 66 -10.54 12.81 -13.46
N THR A 67 -10.97 13.78 -12.65
CA THR A 67 -10.04 14.64 -11.93
C THR A 67 -9.58 13.90 -10.68
N VAL A 68 -8.30 13.54 -10.60
CA VAL A 68 -7.78 12.73 -9.49
C VAL A 68 -7.07 13.62 -8.48
N LYS A 69 -7.50 13.54 -7.22
CA LYS A 69 -6.89 14.20 -6.07
C LYS A 69 -6.27 13.13 -5.15
N ILE A 70 -4.96 13.16 -4.99
CA ILE A 70 -4.26 12.27 -4.05
C ILE A 70 -4.20 12.98 -2.70
N LEU A 71 -4.93 12.45 -1.72
CA LEU A 71 -4.98 12.98 -0.37
C LEU A 71 -3.86 12.34 0.47
N ILE A 72 -2.81 13.12 0.71
CA ILE A 72 -1.65 12.72 1.50
C ILE A 72 -2.01 12.87 2.98
N ALA A 73 -2.12 11.74 3.67
CA ALA A 73 -2.45 11.61 5.09
C ALA A 73 -1.28 12.01 6.02
N ASP A 74 -0.66 13.15 5.73
CA ASP A 74 0.53 13.67 6.40
C ASP A 74 0.33 13.89 7.91
N TRP A 75 -0.85 14.38 8.31
CA TRP A 75 -1.19 14.59 9.72
C TRP A 75 -1.08 13.29 10.52
N PHE A 76 -1.43 12.15 9.92
CA PHE A 76 -1.45 10.86 10.58
C PHE A 76 -0.07 10.21 10.75
N LEU A 77 0.96 10.71 10.04
CA LEU A 77 2.35 10.28 10.27
C LEU A 77 2.83 10.60 11.68
N GLN A 78 2.23 11.60 12.35
CA GLN A 78 2.53 11.92 13.74
C GLN A 78 2.22 10.76 14.71
N ARG A 79 1.36 9.82 14.30
CA ARG A 79 1.10 8.58 15.05
C ARG A 79 2.25 7.59 14.96
N ASN A 80 3.12 7.72 13.95
CA ASN A 80 4.24 6.82 13.77
C ASN A 80 5.29 7.12 14.86
N PRO A 81 5.57 6.15 15.73
CA PRO A 81 6.49 6.32 16.86
C PRO A 81 7.92 6.68 16.42
N ARG A 82 8.31 6.41 15.18
CA ARG A 82 9.67 6.69 14.68
C ARG A 82 9.87 8.13 14.19
N PHE A 83 8.80 8.85 13.87
CA PHE A 83 8.86 10.18 13.23
C PHE A 83 8.16 11.27 14.03
N THR A 84 7.77 10.99 15.28
CA THR A 84 6.89 11.83 16.10
C THR A 84 7.23 13.32 16.01
N CYS A 85 6.27 14.09 15.49
CA CYS A 85 6.23 15.55 15.49
C CYS A 85 7.35 16.31 14.75
N ASN A 86 8.21 15.64 13.97
CA ASN A 86 9.21 16.33 13.14
C ASN A 86 8.64 16.59 11.73
N LEU A 87 8.10 17.79 11.52
CA LEU A 87 7.51 18.21 10.24
C LEU A 87 8.49 18.10 9.06
N ASN A 88 9.78 18.39 9.27
CA ASN A 88 10.79 18.28 8.21
C ASN A 88 10.98 16.82 7.76
N LYS A 89 11.01 15.87 8.71
CA LYS A 89 11.07 14.44 8.40
C LYS A 89 9.79 13.98 7.68
N ILE A 90 8.62 14.40 8.16
CA ILE A 90 7.32 14.11 7.52
C ILE A 90 7.31 14.58 6.06
N GLN A 91 7.71 15.83 5.81
CA GLN A 91 7.79 16.37 4.47
C GLN A 91 8.81 15.64 3.60
N ALA A 92 9.97 15.27 4.15
CA ALA A 92 10.99 14.52 3.42
C ALA A 92 10.51 13.12 3.02
N ILE A 93 9.79 12.42 3.91
CA ILE A 93 9.14 11.14 3.61
C ILE A 93 8.14 11.34 2.46
N ILE A 94 7.27 12.34 2.54
CA ILE A 94 6.25 12.58 1.51
C ILE A 94 6.89 12.88 0.15
N ARG A 95 7.89 13.78 0.10
CA ARG A 95 8.62 14.09 -1.14
C ARG A 95 9.26 12.84 -1.75
N TYR A 96 9.86 12.01 -0.91
CA TYR A 96 10.45 10.75 -1.34
C TYR A 96 9.43 9.76 -1.91
N ASN A 97 8.27 9.61 -1.28
CA ASN A 97 7.18 8.79 -1.81
C ASN A 97 6.69 9.32 -3.17
N ILE A 98 6.58 10.64 -3.33
CA ILE A 98 6.22 11.28 -4.62
C ILE A 98 7.30 11.03 -5.68
N MET A 99 8.58 11.05 -5.32
CA MET A 99 9.68 10.74 -6.24
C MET A 99 9.62 9.30 -6.74
N MET A 100 9.27 8.34 -5.89
CA MET A 100 9.02 6.96 -6.33
C MET A 100 7.91 6.91 -7.37
N TRP A 101 6.78 7.58 -7.13
CA TRP A 101 5.71 7.62 -8.12
C TRP A 101 6.11 8.27 -9.43
N LYS A 102 6.95 9.31 -9.38
CA LYS A 102 7.52 9.91 -10.58
C LYS A 102 8.38 8.91 -11.35
N ALA A 103 9.19 8.12 -10.65
CA ALA A 103 10.08 7.14 -11.26
C ALA A 103 9.33 6.05 -12.04
N VAL A 104 8.22 5.55 -11.47
CA VAL A 104 7.34 4.55 -12.12
C VAL A 104 6.23 5.18 -12.99
N GLY A 105 6.38 6.44 -13.40
CA GLY A 105 5.57 7.03 -14.46
C GLY A 105 4.15 7.45 -14.06
N MET A 106 3.92 7.82 -12.80
CA MET A 106 2.67 8.50 -12.43
C MET A 106 2.58 9.86 -13.16
N HIS A 107 1.42 10.15 -13.76
CA HIS A 107 1.14 11.45 -14.38
C HIS A 107 0.88 12.53 -13.33
N LEU A 108 1.94 12.94 -12.61
CA LEU A 108 1.90 13.96 -11.56
C LEU A 108 1.39 15.33 -12.06
N ASP A 109 1.46 15.59 -13.37
CA ASP A 109 0.90 16.76 -14.05
C ASP A 109 -0.63 16.74 -14.17
N LYS A 110 -1.25 15.56 -14.06
CA LYS A 110 -2.70 15.34 -14.20
C LYS A 110 -3.39 14.99 -12.89
N VAL A 111 -2.65 14.91 -11.80
CA VAL A 111 -3.18 14.67 -10.46
C VAL A 111 -2.90 15.85 -9.56
N GLU A 112 -3.81 16.12 -8.64
CA GLU A 112 -3.65 17.16 -7.63
C GLU A 112 -3.23 16.50 -6.31
N ILE A 113 -2.09 16.91 -5.76
CA ILE A 113 -1.62 16.43 -4.46
C ILE A 113 -2.15 17.36 -3.37
N ILE A 114 -2.95 16.81 -2.46
CA ILE A 114 -3.58 17.55 -1.37
C ILE A 114 -3.01 17.08 -0.05
N TRP A 115 -2.57 18.02 0.79
CA TRP A 115 -2.13 17.75 2.14
C TRP A 115 -3.33 17.67 3.06
N PHE A 116 -3.48 16.55 3.78
CA PHE A 116 -4.62 16.36 4.65
C PHE A 116 -4.61 17.34 5.83
N SER A 117 -3.43 17.71 6.34
CA SER A 117 -3.30 18.75 7.37
C SER A 117 -3.85 20.11 6.92
N ASP A 118 -3.60 20.51 5.68
CA ASP A 118 -4.13 21.74 5.11
C ASP A 118 -5.66 21.65 5.04
N GLU A 119 -6.22 20.57 4.51
CA GLU A 119 -7.68 20.42 4.45
C GLU A 119 -8.31 20.45 5.85
N LEU A 120 -7.71 19.72 6.80
CA LEU A 120 -8.19 19.67 8.18
C LEU A 120 -8.25 21.07 8.79
N ASN A 121 -7.27 21.94 8.47
CA ASN A 121 -7.26 23.32 8.94
C ASN A 121 -8.33 24.18 8.23
N HIS A 122 -8.51 24.03 6.92
CA HIS A 122 -9.52 24.78 6.16
C HIS A 122 -10.95 24.43 6.59
N HIS A 123 -11.20 23.16 6.93
CA HIS A 123 -12.53 22.65 7.27
C HIS A 123 -12.69 22.33 8.76
N ALA A 124 -11.82 22.83 9.64
CA ALA A 124 -11.78 22.47 11.06
C ALA A 124 -13.13 22.63 11.78
N VAL A 125 -13.87 23.70 11.45
CA VAL A 125 -15.18 24.03 12.05
C VAL A 125 -16.24 22.97 11.75
N ASP A 126 -16.19 22.35 10.56
CA ASP A 126 -17.13 21.29 10.16
C ASP A 126 -16.60 19.90 10.53
N TYR A 127 -15.27 19.74 10.45
CA TYR A 127 -14.59 18.46 10.60
C TYR A 127 -14.60 17.93 12.04
N TRP A 128 -14.23 18.75 13.03
CA TRP A 128 -14.13 18.27 14.41
C TRP A 128 -15.48 17.93 15.04
N PRO A 129 -16.58 18.67 14.81
CA PRO A 129 -17.90 18.24 15.23
C PRO A 129 -18.33 16.91 14.61
N LEU A 130 -17.97 16.67 13.34
CA LEU A 130 -18.25 15.40 12.68
C LEU A 130 -17.43 14.24 13.28
N ALA A 131 -16.14 14.46 13.56
CA ALA A 131 -15.30 13.47 14.24
C ALA A 131 -15.83 13.13 15.64
N MET A 132 -16.37 14.13 16.33
CA MET A 132 -17.05 13.91 17.61
C MET A 132 -18.37 13.15 17.41
N ASP A 133 -19.15 13.43 16.37
CA ASP A 133 -20.38 12.70 16.10
C ASP A 133 -20.11 11.23 15.77
N VAL A 134 -19.06 10.95 14.99
CA VAL A 134 -18.59 9.60 14.70
C VAL A 134 -18.17 8.90 16.00
N SER A 135 -17.38 9.54 16.86
CA SER A 135 -16.90 8.92 18.10
C SER A 135 -18.05 8.51 19.04
N ARG A 136 -19.15 9.28 19.07
CA ARG A 136 -20.35 8.95 19.86
C ARG A 136 -21.12 7.72 19.36
N LYS A 137 -20.94 7.33 18.09
CA LYS A 137 -21.68 6.22 17.46
C LYS A 137 -20.99 4.86 17.60
N TYR A 138 -19.73 4.83 18.04
CA TYR A 138 -18.95 3.59 18.13
C TYR A 138 -18.44 3.33 19.54
N THR A 139 -18.37 2.06 19.92
CA THR A 139 -17.79 1.65 21.20
C THR A 139 -16.27 1.56 21.12
N MET A 140 -15.58 1.75 22.24
CA MET A 140 -14.12 1.57 22.34
C MET A 140 -13.67 0.20 21.83
N LYS A 141 -14.40 -0.88 22.16
CA LYS A 141 -14.12 -2.24 21.66
C LYS A 141 -14.19 -2.31 20.13
N ARG A 142 -15.21 -1.68 19.53
CA ARG A 142 -15.35 -1.62 18.08
C ARG A 142 -14.22 -0.82 17.45
N MET A 143 -13.86 0.32 18.01
CA MET A 143 -12.78 1.17 17.52
C MET A 143 -11.41 0.47 17.62
N ALA A 144 -11.13 -0.16 18.76
CA ALA A 144 -9.93 -0.96 18.96
C ALA A 144 -9.81 -2.14 17.98
N SER A 145 -10.93 -2.72 17.53
CA SER A 145 -10.90 -3.82 16.54
C SER A 145 -10.34 -3.41 15.17
N TYR A 146 -10.32 -2.11 14.85
CA TYR A 146 -9.68 -1.57 13.65
C TYR A 146 -8.19 -1.30 13.85
N CYS A 147 -7.73 -1.24 15.11
CA CYS A 147 -6.35 -0.96 15.47
C CYS A 147 -5.58 -2.29 15.58
N LYS A 148 -5.13 -2.83 14.45
CA LYS A 148 -4.47 -4.15 14.40
C LYS A 148 -2.99 -4.14 14.82
N TYR A 149 -2.36 -2.97 14.96
CA TYR A 149 -0.92 -2.85 15.21
C TYR A 149 -0.62 -1.84 16.32
N VAL A 150 0.16 -2.27 17.33
CA VAL A 150 0.56 -1.39 18.44
C VAL A 150 1.97 -1.65 18.98
N GLU A 151 2.87 -2.10 18.12
CA GLU A 151 4.29 -1.85 18.39
C GLU A 151 4.60 -0.37 18.15
N PRO A 152 5.54 0.22 18.91
CA PRO A 152 6.51 -0.41 19.80
C PRO A 152 6.07 -0.42 21.28
N TYR A 153 4.86 0.04 21.62
CA TYR A 153 4.47 0.28 23.01
C TYR A 153 4.26 -0.98 23.87
N GLY A 154 4.31 -2.17 23.26
CA GLY A 154 4.19 -3.45 23.94
C GLY A 154 2.83 -4.13 23.71
N PRO A 155 2.74 -5.44 23.97
CA PRO A 155 1.51 -6.20 23.78
C PRO A 155 0.38 -5.65 24.68
N GLY A 156 -0.79 -5.42 24.10
CA GLY A 156 -1.99 -4.98 24.83
C GLY A 156 -2.05 -3.47 25.15
N ILE A 157 -1.01 -2.69 24.86
CA ILE A 157 -1.04 -1.23 25.04
C ILE A 157 -1.58 -0.59 23.76
N LEU A 158 -2.74 0.08 23.85
CA LEU A 158 -3.36 0.81 22.75
C LEU A 158 -3.35 2.33 23.02
N PRO A 159 -2.44 3.11 22.39
CA PRO A 159 -2.44 4.57 22.53
C PRO A 159 -3.78 5.18 22.10
N ALA A 160 -4.26 6.18 22.85
CA ALA A 160 -5.51 6.88 22.54
C ALA A 160 -5.53 7.47 21.11
N ALA A 161 -4.37 7.87 20.59
CA ALA A 161 -4.23 8.34 19.21
C ALA A 161 -4.69 7.31 18.16
N GLN A 162 -4.55 6.00 18.44
CA GLN A 162 -5.03 4.93 17.55
C GLN A 162 -6.55 4.81 17.57
N ILE A 163 -7.19 5.13 18.69
CA ILE A 163 -8.66 5.18 18.79
C ILE A 163 -9.22 6.41 18.09
N ILE A 164 -8.53 7.55 18.16
CA ILE A 164 -8.97 8.78 17.49
C ILE A 164 -8.87 8.66 15.95
N TYR A 165 -7.90 7.88 15.46
CA TYR A 165 -7.63 7.73 14.02
C TYR A 165 -8.85 7.30 13.18
N PRO A 166 -9.59 6.22 13.50
CA PRO A 166 -10.78 5.84 12.74
C PRO A 166 -11.86 6.94 12.69
N CYS A 167 -12.06 7.70 13.79
CA CYS A 167 -13.00 8.82 13.79
C CYS A 167 -12.60 9.89 12.78
N MET A 168 -11.32 10.23 12.78
CA MET A 168 -10.76 11.22 11.88
C MET A 168 -10.80 10.74 10.42
N LEU A 169 -10.44 9.49 10.16
CA LEU A 169 -10.48 8.91 8.81
C LEU A 169 -11.90 8.94 8.22
N VAL A 170 -12.92 8.54 8.98
CA VAL A 170 -14.32 8.57 8.53
C VAL A 170 -14.77 10.01 8.30
N SER A 171 -14.38 10.93 9.18
CA SER A 171 -14.77 12.35 9.06
C SER A 171 -14.13 13.01 7.85
N ALA A 172 -12.90 12.63 7.49
CA ALA A 172 -12.25 13.10 6.27
C ALA A 172 -13.09 12.74 5.04
N VAL A 173 -13.50 11.48 4.92
CA VAL A 173 -14.32 11.00 3.81
C VAL A 173 -15.67 11.71 3.73
N LEU A 174 -16.28 12.05 4.88
CA LEU A 174 -17.58 12.70 4.92
C LEU A 174 -17.52 14.23 4.71
N CYS A 175 -16.45 14.89 5.17
CA CYS A 175 -16.26 16.33 4.99
C CYS A 175 -15.93 16.68 3.54
N HIS A 176 -15.07 15.89 2.91
CA HIS A 176 -14.85 15.99 1.49
C HIS A 176 -16.05 15.40 0.78
N LYS A 177 -16.86 16.21 0.10
CA LYS A 177 -17.95 15.75 -0.78
C LYS A 177 -17.39 15.07 -2.04
N ALA A 178 -16.55 14.06 -1.85
CA ALA A 178 -15.91 13.28 -2.88
C ALA A 178 -17.00 12.56 -3.67
N ASP A 179 -16.91 12.62 -5.00
CA ASP A 179 -17.80 11.84 -5.84
C ASP A 179 -17.45 10.34 -5.77
N MET A 180 -16.14 10.04 -5.70
CA MET A 180 -15.62 8.69 -5.53
C MET A 180 -14.37 8.73 -4.65
N ALA A 181 -14.28 7.83 -3.68
CA ALA A 181 -13.12 7.70 -2.79
C ALA A 181 -12.54 6.29 -2.90
N ILE A 182 -11.24 6.20 -3.19
CA ILE A 182 -10.50 4.94 -3.15
C ILE A 182 -9.63 4.93 -1.90
N GLN A 183 -9.97 4.02 -0.99
CA GLN A 183 -9.15 3.68 0.16
C GLN A 183 -8.54 2.31 -0.03
N HIS A 184 -7.23 2.20 0.16
CA HIS A 184 -6.58 0.91 0.27
C HIS A 184 -6.88 0.38 1.68
N GLY A 185 -7.72 -0.66 1.78
CA GLY A 185 -8.23 -1.13 3.04
C GLY A 185 -7.18 -1.93 3.83
N SER A 186 -6.68 -1.38 4.93
CA SER A 186 -5.79 -2.07 5.89
C SER A 186 -6.47 -3.19 6.69
N ALA A 187 -7.68 -3.63 6.31
CA ALA A 187 -8.39 -4.65 7.06
C ALA A 187 -9.03 -5.79 6.27
N ARG A 188 -9.53 -5.63 5.03
CA ARG A 188 -10.26 -6.73 4.34
C ARG A 188 -10.27 -6.77 2.81
N HIS A 189 -9.85 -5.76 2.04
CA HIS A 189 -10.04 -5.79 0.57
C HIS A 189 -8.88 -5.11 -0.18
N SER A 190 -8.35 -5.83 -1.18
CA SER A 190 -7.24 -5.49 -2.08
C SER A 190 -5.93 -5.01 -1.41
N VAL A 191 -5.37 -5.82 -0.51
CA VAL A 191 -3.94 -5.73 -0.14
C VAL A 191 -3.26 -6.92 -0.78
N LEU A 192 -2.07 -6.73 -1.37
CA LEU A 192 -1.28 -7.87 -1.83
C LEU A 192 -1.07 -8.83 -0.65
N PRO A 193 -1.29 -10.14 -0.85
CA PRO A 193 -1.09 -11.11 0.23
C PRO A 193 0.38 -11.11 0.67
N ASN A 194 0.62 -11.42 1.95
CA ASN A 194 2.00 -11.65 2.39
C ASN A 194 2.61 -12.77 1.53
N LEU A 195 3.86 -12.61 1.14
CA LEU A 195 4.56 -13.64 0.36
C LEU A 195 4.70 -14.95 1.13
N LEU A 196 4.70 -14.91 2.46
CA LEU A 196 4.93 -16.07 3.32
C LEU A 196 3.61 -16.70 3.79
N GLU A 197 3.54 -18.03 3.83
CA GLU A 197 2.33 -18.80 4.19
C GLU A 197 1.84 -18.50 5.60
N ASN A 198 2.77 -18.47 6.56
CA ASN A 198 2.49 -18.28 7.96
C ASN A 198 3.22 -17.05 8.52
N PRO A 199 2.79 -15.85 8.13
CA PRO A 199 3.49 -14.64 8.50
C PRO A 199 3.42 -14.38 10.01
N GLU A 200 2.44 -14.92 10.73
CA GLU A 200 2.32 -14.72 12.18
C GLU A 200 3.43 -15.40 12.99
N PHE A 201 4.03 -16.48 12.46
CA PHE A 201 5.16 -17.19 13.08
C PHE A 201 6.52 -16.70 12.58
N GLN A 202 6.53 -15.79 11.62
CA GLN A 202 7.74 -15.17 11.08
C GLN A 202 8.00 -13.84 11.81
N ASN A 203 9.28 -13.43 11.92
CA ASN A 203 9.60 -12.10 12.42
C ASN A 203 8.81 -11.07 11.62
N ARG A 204 8.00 -10.25 12.29
CA ARG A 204 7.16 -9.24 11.61
C ARG A 204 7.97 -8.13 10.95
N ARG A 205 9.25 -7.98 11.34
CA ARG A 205 10.25 -7.13 10.67
C ARG A 205 10.95 -7.83 9.50
N ASN A 206 10.60 -9.08 9.19
CA ASN A 206 11.20 -9.78 8.06
C ASN A 206 10.84 -9.05 6.76
N ALA A 207 11.85 -8.48 6.10
CA ALA A 207 11.71 -7.87 4.79
C ALA A 207 11.16 -8.87 3.76
N GLY A 208 11.33 -10.18 3.99
CA GLY A 208 10.76 -11.32 3.27
C GLY A 208 9.24 -11.30 3.04
N ARG A 209 8.49 -10.51 3.80
CA ARG A 209 7.01 -10.50 3.78
C ARG A 209 6.42 -9.67 2.63
N THR A 210 7.15 -8.63 2.22
CA THR A 210 6.66 -7.57 1.35
C THR A 210 7.80 -7.09 0.46
N ILE A 211 7.46 -6.82 -0.81
CA ILE A 211 8.40 -6.21 -1.76
C ILE A 211 8.27 -4.69 -1.64
N PHE A 212 9.40 -4.02 -1.46
CA PHE A 212 9.52 -2.57 -1.37
C PHE A 212 10.02 -1.98 -2.69
N MET A 213 9.71 -0.70 -2.90
CA MET A 213 10.05 0.03 -4.13
C MET A 213 11.55 0.24 -4.35
N LEU A 214 12.39 0.02 -3.33
CA LEU A 214 13.86 0.10 -3.40
C LEU A 214 14.55 -1.22 -3.07
N ASP A 215 13.83 -2.34 -3.09
CA ASP A 215 14.49 -3.64 -3.08
C ASP A 215 15.34 -3.76 -4.34
N ASP A 216 16.57 -4.26 -4.19
CA ASP A 216 17.41 -4.60 -5.33
C ASP A 216 17.12 -6.03 -5.84
N GLU A 217 17.83 -6.45 -6.88
CA GLU A 217 17.65 -7.76 -7.50
C GLU A 217 17.84 -8.91 -6.50
N ASP A 218 18.83 -8.81 -5.61
CA ASP A 218 19.14 -9.82 -4.59
C ASP A 218 18.01 -9.89 -3.54
N ASP A 219 17.53 -8.73 -3.06
CA ASP A 219 16.39 -8.64 -2.15
C ASP A 219 15.13 -9.30 -2.74
N ILE A 220 14.86 -9.09 -4.03
CA ILE A 220 13.68 -9.62 -4.72
C ILE A 220 13.82 -11.13 -4.95
N GLU A 221 15.00 -11.60 -5.35
CA GLU A 221 15.27 -13.04 -5.50
C GLU A 221 15.09 -13.77 -4.16
N GLU A 222 15.61 -13.23 -3.05
CA GLU A 222 15.43 -13.81 -1.72
C GLU A 222 13.95 -13.88 -1.33
N LYS A 223 13.21 -12.77 -1.50
CA LYS A 223 11.77 -12.69 -1.16
C LYS A 223 10.92 -13.66 -1.97
N ILE A 224 11.12 -13.71 -3.28
CA ILE A 224 10.32 -14.54 -4.19
C ILE A 224 10.69 -16.02 -4.05
N SER A 225 11.96 -16.36 -3.83
CA SER A 225 12.37 -17.75 -3.58
C SER A 225 11.68 -18.31 -2.32
N CYS A 226 11.53 -17.48 -1.28
CA CYS A 226 10.85 -17.84 -0.03
C CYS A 226 9.31 -17.74 -0.10
N ALA A 227 8.75 -17.20 -1.18
CA ALA A 227 7.30 -17.01 -1.28
C ALA A 227 6.54 -18.34 -1.28
N PHE A 228 5.37 -18.36 -0.66
CA PHE A 228 4.46 -19.49 -0.68
C PHE A 228 3.89 -19.64 -2.09
N CYS A 229 4.20 -20.75 -2.76
CA CYS A 229 3.69 -21.05 -4.10
C CYS A 229 3.56 -22.58 -4.23
N PRO A 230 2.57 -23.19 -3.56
CA PRO A 230 2.35 -24.63 -3.64
C PRO A 230 1.98 -25.06 -5.07
N SER A 231 2.68 -26.07 -5.62
CA SER A 231 2.43 -26.57 -6.97
C SER A 231 0.97 -26.97 -7.17
N ARG A 232 0.37 -26.54 -8.28
CA ARG A 232 -1.03 -26.83 -8.69
C ARG A 232 -2.11 -26.30 -7.74
N VAL A 233 -1.76 -25.46 -6.77
CA VAL A 233 -2.71 -24.87 -5.83
C VAL A 233 -2.81 -23.37 -6.07
N VAL A 234 -3.99 -22.94 -6.54
CA VAL A 234 -4.29 -21.55 -6.90
C VAL A 234 -4.84 -20.75 -5.73
N ALA A 235 -5.64 -21.40 -4.89
CA ALA A 235 -6.29 -20.75 -3.75
C ALA A 235 -5.24 -20.18 -2.79
N CYS A 236 -5.38 -18.89 -2.44
CA CYS A 236 -4.50 -18.17 -1.54
C CYS A 236 -3.00 -18.20 -1.92
N ASN A 237 -2.69 -18.30 -3.22
CA ASN A 237 -1.31 -18.29 -3.72
C ASN A 237 -0.83 -16.84 -3.95
N PRO A 238 0.10 -16.31 -3.13
CA PRO A 238 0.55 -14.93 -3.26
C PRO A 238 1.25 -14.65 -4.59
N CYS A 239 2.03 -15.59 -5.13
CA CYS A 239 2.70 -15.37 -6.43
C CYS A 239 1.67 -15.13 -7.55
N LEU A 240 0.58 -15.91 -7.59
CA LEU A 240 -0.47 -15.75 -8.58
C LEU A 240 -1.23 -14.43 -8.40
N GLU A 241 -1.46 -14.00 -7.16
CA GLU A 241 -2.11 -12.72 -6.89
C GLU A 241 -1.24 -11.52 -7.29
N TYR A 242 0.09 -11.61 -7.10
CA TYR A 242 1.03 -10.59 -7.61
C TYR A 242 1.02 -10.53 -9.13
N ILE A 243 0.98 -11.68 -9.82
CA ILE A 243 0.88 -11.70 -11.28
C ILE A 243 -0.42 -11.04 -11.75
N LYS A 244 -1.54 -11.38 -11.10
CA LYS A 244 -2.87 -10.82 -11.39
C LYS A 244 -2.96 -9.31 -11.15
N SER A 245 -2.41 -8.84 -10.05
CA SER A 245 -2.62 -7.47 -9.54
C SER A 245 -1.52 -6.48 -9.93
N VAL A 246 -0.32 -6.98 -10.26
CA VAL A 246 0.85 -6.15 -10.62
C VAL A 246 1.30 -6.43 -12.03
N VAL A 247 1.70 -7.66 -12.34
CA VAL A 247 2.42 -7.98 -13.59
C VAL A 247 1.52 -7.86 -14.82
N LEU A 248 0.35 -8.51 -14.82
CA LEU A 248 -0.59 -8.44 -15.94
C LEU A 248 -1.14 -7.02 -16.17
N PRO A 249 -1.54 -6.25 -15.14
CA PRO A 249 -1.98 -4.88 -15.35
C PRO A 249 -0.87 -3.94 -15.81
N TRP A 250 0.39 -4.23 -15.47
CA TRP A 250 1.54 -3.42 -15.87
C TRP A 250 1.99 -3.71 -17.31
N PHE A 251 2.25 -4.98 -17.64
CA PHE A 251 2.80 -5.37 -18.94
C PHE A 251 1.75 -5.80 -19.96
N GLY A 252 0.51 -6.09 -19.53
CA GLY A 252 -0.54 -6.69 -20.36
C GLY A 252 -0.35 -8.19 -20.64
N LYS A 253 0.75 -8.78 -20.16
CA LYS A 253 1.12 -10.18 -20.36
C LYS A 253 2.04 -10.66 -19.24
N PHE A 254 2.15 -11.98 -19.09
CA PHE A 254 3.14 -12.63 -18.24
C PHE A 254 3.94 -13.64 -19.06
N GLU A 255 5.26 -13.52 -19.06
CA GLU A 255 6.15 -14.35 -19.87
C GLU A 255 6.93 -15.32 -18.98
N VAL A 256 6.82 -16.62 -19.26
CA VAL A 256 7.50 -17.68 -18.53
C VAL A 256 8.44 -18.43 -19.47
N VAL A 257 9.68 -18.60 -19.02
CA VAL A 257 10.67 -19.46 -19.68
C VAL A 257 10.68 -20.79 -18.95
N GLN A 258 10.14 -21.85 -19.56
CA GLN A 258 10.04 -23.17 -18.93
C GLN A 258 11.36 -23.95 -19.09
N LYS A 259 11.84 -24.58 -18.01
CA LYS A 259 13.06 -25.41 -18.06
C LYS A 259 12.84 -26.77 -18.72
N GLU A 260 11.69 -27.40 -18.50
CA GLU A 260 11.37 -28.71 -19.06
C GLU A 260 10.59 -28.57 -20.37
N GLY A 261 11.26 -28.85 -21.50
CA GLY A 261 10.67 -28.75 -22.84
C GLY A 261 11.37 -27.69 -23.71
N ASN A 262 12.61 -27.93 -24.12
CA ASN A 262 13.36 -27.13 -25.12
C ASN A 262 13.38 -25.60 -24.90
N GLY A 263 13.10 -25.08 -23.70
CA GLY A 263 13.07 -23.63 -23.45
C GLY A 263 11.95 -22.91 -24.20
N SER A 264 10.78 -23.53 -24.40
CA SER A 264 9.66 -22.83 -25.03
C SER A 264 9.15 -21.71 -24.12
N ASN A 265 9.36 -20.46 -24.54
CA ASN A 265 8.76 -19.30 -23.91
C ASN A 265 7.23 -19.37 -24.07
N LYS A 266 6.50 -19.32 -22.95
CA LYS A 266 5.05 -19.25 -22.94
C LYS A 266 4.60 -17.89 -22.44
N THR A 267 3.67 -17.27 -23.15
CA THR A 267 3.13 -15.96 -22.81
C THR A 267 1.66 -16.10 -22.45
N TYR A 268 1.30 -15.61 -21.28
CA TYR A 268 -0.06 -15.60 -20.76
C TYR A 268 -0.64 -14.20 -20.87
N SER A 269 -1.80 -14.06 -21.51
CA SER A 269 -2.49 -12.76 -21.61
C SER A 269 -3.59 -12.61 -20.56
N SER A 270 -3.94 -13.69 -19.85
CA SER A 270 -4.96 -13.69 -18.81
C SER A 270 -4.65 -14.67 -17.69
N MET A 271 -5.18 -14.38 -16.50
CA MET A 271 -5.11 -15.32 -15.36
C MET A 271 -5.80 -16.65 -15.66
N LYS A 272 -6.80 -16.68 -16.54
CA LYS A 272 -7.53 -17.90 -16.88
C LYS A 272 -6.63 -18.94 -17.56
N GLU A 273 -5.81 -18.51 -18.52
CA GLU A 273 -4.84 -19.37 -19.20
C GLU A 273 -3.77 -19.85 -18.21
N LEU A 274 -3.24 -18.92 -17.42
CA LEU A 274 -2.19 -19.20 -16.45
C LEU A 274 -2.64 -20.21 -15.39
N ILE A 275 -3.86 -20.03 -14.85
CA ILE A 275 -4.44 -20.93 -13.85
C ILE A 275 -4.65 -22.33 -14.44
N ALA A 276 -5.15 -22.45 -15.66
CA ALA A 276 -5.39 -23.75 -16.29
C ALA A 276 -4.08 -24.56 -16.45
N ASP A 277 -3.00 -23.90 -16.85
CA ASP A 277 -1.68 -24.53 -16.99
C ASP A 277 -1.02 -24.81 -15.63
N TYR A 278 -1.25 -23.95 -14.63
CA TYR A 278 -0.75 -24.17 -13.28
C TYR A 278 -1.43 -25.35 -12.57
N GLU A 279 -2.77 -25.47 -12.69
CA GLU A 279 -3.57 -26.53 -12.07
C GLU A 279 -3.33 -27.89 -12.72
N SER A 280 -3.17 -27.94 -14.05
CA SER A 280 -2.83 -29.17 -14.79
C SER A 280 -1.42 -29.67 -14.47
N GLY A 281 -0.52 -28.76 -14.08
CA GLY A 281 0.89 -29.04 -13.84
C GLY A 281 1.78 -28.83 -15.07
N ASP A 282 1.23 -28.26 -16.15
CA ASP A 282 1.97 -27.83 -17.35
C ASP A 282 2.85 -26.58 -17.08
N LEU A 283 2.59 -25.88 -15.96
CA LEU A 283 3.38 -24.77 -15.47
C LEU A 283 3.82 -25.03 -14.02
N ASP A 284 5.13 -25.16 -13.79
CA ASP A 284 5.68 -25.42 -12.46
C ASP A 284 5.81 -24.16 -11.59
N SER A 285 5.72 -24.37 -10.28
CA SER A 285 5.89 -23.33 -9.27
C SER A 285 7.24 -22.60 -9.35
N PHE A 286 8.32 -23.34 -9.63
CA PHE A 286 9.66 -22.76 -9.76
C PHE A 286 9.71 -21.76 -10.92
N ASP A 287 9.18 -22.15 -12.09
CA ASP A 287 9.18 -21.30 -13.28
C ASP A 287 8.28 -20.06 -13.08
N VAL A 288 7.15 -20.21 -12.37
CA VAL A 288 6.29 -19.08 -11.97
C VAL A 288 7.04 -18.10 -11.09
N LYS A 289 7.74 -18.58 -10.05
CA LYS A 289 8.53 -17.73 -9.17
C LYS A 289 9.62 -16.99 -9.92
N LEU A 290 10.39 -17.70 -10.75
CA LEU A 290 11.48 -17.10 -11.52
C LEU A 290 10.97 -15.99 -12.46
N ALA A 291 9.89 -16.26 -13.20
CA ALA A 291 9.28 -15.29 -14.09
C ALA A 291 8.67 -14.09 -13.33
N LEU A 292 8.05 -14.33 -12.17
CA LEU A 292 7.53 -13.27 -11.32
C LEU A 292 8.66 -12.38 -10.78
N GLY A 293 9.73 -12.96 -10.25
CA GLY A 293 10.89 -12.21 -9.75
C GLY A 293 11.47 -11.30 -10.83
N LYS A 294 11.71 -11.86 -12.02
CA LYS A 294 12.16 -11.09 -13.18
C LYS A 294 11.21 -9.94 -13.53
N ALA A 295 9.91 -10.21 -13.62
CA ALA A 295 8.94 -9.18 -13.99
C ALA A 295 8.86 -8.05 -12.95
N ILE A 296 9.00 -8.35 -11.66
CA ILE A 296 9.05 -7.34 -10.60
C ILE A 296 10.36 -6.53 -10.67
N ASN A 297 11.50 -7.19 -10.89
CA ASN A 297 12.80 -6.52 -11.10
C ASN A 297 12.73 -5.54 -12.27
N ASP A 298 12.15 -5.95 -13.41
CA ASP A 298 12.00 -5.10 -14.60
C ASP A 298 11.19 -3.83 -14.29
N ILE A 299 10.21 -3.87 -13.38
CA ILE A 299 9.46 -2.69 -12.94
C ILE A 299 10.27 -1.83 -11.97
N LEU A 300 10.90 -2.45 -10.98
CA LEU A 300 11.65 -1.74 -9.94
C LEU A 300 12.95 -1.13 -10.44
N GLU A 301 13.51 -1.64 -11.54
CA GLU A 301 14.67 -1.04 -12.19
C GLU A 301 14.38 0.38 -12.70
N LEU A 302 13.12 0.70 -13.05
CA LEU A 302 12.72 2.09 -13.36
C LEU A 302 12.94 3.03 -12.16
N VAL A 303 12.70 2.52 -10.94
CA VAL A 303 12.97 3.24 -9.70
C VAL A 303 14.48 3.33 -9.48
N GLY A 304 15.20 2.23 -9.62
CA GLY A 304 16.67 2.18 -9.49
C GLY A 304 17.37 3.17 -10.42
N GLU A 305 17.02 3.18 -11.71
CA GLU A 305 17.56 4.11 -12.71
C GLU A 305 17.24 5.57 -12.37
N PHE A 306 16.00 5.86 -11.98
CA PHE A 306 15.62 7.22 -11.58
C PHE A 306 16.45 7.72 -10.39
N PHE A 307 16.61 6.89 -9.35
CA PHE A 307 17.35 7.28 -8.16
C PHE A 307 18.87 7.32 -8.38
N ARG A 308 19.44 6.53 -9.32
CA ARG A 308 20.85 6.64 -9.72
C ARG A 308 21.13 7.88 -10.56
N SER A 309 20.17 8.34 -11.35
CA SER A 309 20.32 9.50 -12.25
C SER A 309 19.92 10.83 -11.63
N ASN A 310 19.30 10.83 -10.46
CA ASN A 310 18.80 12.03 -9.78
C ASN A 310 19.46 12.23 -8.42
N GLU A 311 20.36 13.22 -8.34
CA GLU A 311 21.11 13.55 -7.11
C GLU A 311 20.21 13.89 -5.91
N GLU A 312 19.10 14.61 -6.14
CA GLU A 312 18.14 14.95 -5.08
C GLU A 312 17.47 13.69 -4.53
N ALA A 313 17.07 12.77 -5.42
CA ALA A 313 16.46 11.50 -5.03
C ALA A 313 17.46 10.60 -4.29
N GLN A 314 18.70 10.51 -4.79
CA GLN A 314 19.77 9.72 -4.20
C GLN A 314 20.10 10.18 -2.77
N ALA A 315 20.17 11.49 -2.55
CA ALA A 315 20.46 12.08 -1.24
C ALA A 315 19.41 11.71 -0.16
N GLN A 316 18.20 11.29 -0.55
CA GLN A 316 17.11 10.96 0.36
C GLN A 316 17.08 9.48 0.77
N ILE A 317 17.81 8.59 0.09
CA ILE A 317 17.78 7.14 0.36
C ILE A 317 18.36 6.81 1.74
N VAL A 318 19.59 7.27 2.02
CA VAL A 318 20.32 6.92 3.26
C VAL A 318 19.65 7.49 4.50
N PRO A 319 19.23 8.77 4.53
CA PRO A 319 18.50 9.33 5.68
C PRO A 319 17.18 8.63 5.98
N HIS A 320 16.54 8.01 4.98
CA HIS A 320 15.27 7.30 5.16
C HIS A 320 15.47 5.87 5.66
N ARG A 321 16.51 5.16 5.22
CA ARG A 321 16.88 3.84 5.78
C ARG A 321 17.28 3.94 7.26
N LEU A 322 17.95 5.03 7.65
CA LEU A 322 18.35 5.29 9.06
C LEU A 322 17.20 5.80 9.94
N GLN A 323 16.08 6.16 9.34
CA GLN A 323 14.94 6.75 10.03
C GLN A 323 14.08 5.71 10.76
N ASP A 324 14.40 4.41 10.62
CA ASP A 324 13.66 3.31 11.24
C ASP A 324 14.01 3.04 12.72
N GLU A 325 14.85 3.86 13.34
CA GLU A 325 15.20 3.75 14.76
C GLU A 325 14.07 4.29 15.67
N ILE A 326 13.83 3.60 16.79
CA ILE A 326 12.88 4.07 17.83
C ILE A 326 13.48 5.31 18.50
N GLY A 327 12.81 6.45 18.39
CA GLY A 327 13.25 7.69 19.00
C GLY A 327 13.32 7.63 20.53
N ALA A 328 14.19 8.44 21.13
CA ALA A 328 14.39 8.51 22.59
C ALA A 328 13.09 8.78 23.37
N ASP A 329 12.17 9.56 22.80
CA ASP A 329 10.86 9.85 23.42
C ASP A 329 9.99 8.60 23.57
N ILE A 330 10.03 7.70 22.57
CA ILE A 330 9.29 6.44 22.62
C ILE A 330 9.93 5.49 23.61
N GLN A 331 11.27 5.42 23.66
CA GLN A 331 11.97 4.63 24.68
C GLN A 331 11.57 5.11 26.08
N LYS A 332 11.45 6.42 26.29
CA LYS A 332 10.98 6.99 27.55
C LYS A 332 9.52 6.62 27.87
N ILE A 333 8.62 6.66 26.88
CA ILE A 333 7.22 6.23 27.07
C ILE A 333 7.13 4.74 27.38
N GLN A 334 7.95 3.90 26.75
CA GLN A 334 8.02 2.46 27.04
C GLN A 334 8.46 2.23 28.49
N LEU A 335 9.54 2.88 28.93
CA LEU A 335 10.01 2.82 30.32
C LEU A 335 8.91 3.27 31.30
N GLN A 336 8.21 4.37 31.01
CA GLN A 336 7.07 4.82 31.83
C GLN A 336 5.92 3.81 31.87
N ASN A 337 5.60 3.18 30.74
CA ASN A 337 4.56 2.15 30.69
C ASN A 337 4.96 0.90 31.49
N GLU A 338 6.23 0.50 31.44
CA GLU A 338 6.79 -0.59 32.24
C GLU A 338 6.69 -0.28 33.74
N GLU A 339 7.10 0.93 34.16
CA GLU A 339 6.99 1.43 35.54
C GLU A 339 5.53 1.41 36.04
N MET A 340 4.57 1.86 35.22
CA MET A 340 3.15 1.85 35.58
C MET A 340 2.54 0.44 35.64
N SER A 341 3.07 -0.52 34.88
CA SER A 341 2.57 -1.90 34.81
C SER A 341 3.02 -2.78 35.99
N GLY A 342 3.92 -2.29 36.85
CA GLY A 342 4.39 -3.00 38.04
C GLY A 342 5.33 -4.18 37.77
N HIS A 343 5.88 -4.31 36.56
CA HIS A 343 6.94 -5.30 36.28
C HIS A 343 8.28 -4.80 36.81
N THR A 344 8.63 -5.22 38.02
CA THR A 344 10.03 -5.17 38.48
C THR A 344 10.84 -6.16 37.64
N PRO A 345 11.95 -5.75 36.97
CA PRO A 345 12.86 -6.72 36.38
C PRO A 345 13.31 -7.66 37.50
N ALA A 346 13.16 -8.97 37.30
CA ALA A 346 13.76 -9.94 38.21
C ALA A 346 15.26 -9.63 38.26
N ALA A 347 15.73 -9.18 39.43
CA ALA A 347 17.15 -9.01 39.67
C ALA A 347 17.80 -10.37 39.48
N ASP A 348 18.64 -10.49 38.46
CA ASP A 348 19.51 -11.64 38.25
C ASP A 348 20.23 -11.93 39.58
N GLN A 349 19.95 -13.11 40.12
CA GLN A 349 20.72 -13.67 41.23
C GLN A 349 22.10 -14.07 40.68
N ILE A 350 23.11 -13.56 41.37
CA ILE A 350 24.56 -13.75 41.18
C ILE A 350 24.95 -15.23 41.02
#